data_AF-N8S8P6-F1
#
_entry.id   AF-N8S8P6-F1
#
_cell.length_a   1.000
_cell.length_b   1.000
_cell.length_c   1.000
_cell.angle_alpha   90.00
_cell.angle_beta   90.00
_cell.angle_gamma   90.00
#
_symmetry.space_group_name_H-M   'P 1'
#
loop_
_entity.id
_entity.type
_entity.pdbx_description
1 polymer ?
#
loop_
_entity_poly.entity_id
_entity_poly.type
_entity_poly.pdbx_seq_one_letter_code
_entity_poly.pdbx_strand_id
1 'polypeptide(L)'
;MLREFIDLWHNTRYLSEAQFNTKWFLIYSDLEKLNISVPKNILRSPFKTVINSILSAKLGYVIGYQITDLVGVAQNLMEHHPEYIKHFLLTLKVTKKNNLLKNDLVKYERWSRRYSEYIRQPDSLKIYKHDLNDFIEFLVPEFEGRLREWGMNIIEVKK
;
A
#
# COMPACT_ATOMS: atom_id res chain seq x y z
N MET A 1 18.29 3.07 2.37
CA MET A 1 16.92 3.61 2.43
C MET A 1 15.81 2.55 2.42
N LEU A 2 15.44 1.91 1.30
CA LEU A 2 14.28 0.99 1.28
C LEU A 2 14.41 -0.17 2.29
N ARG A 3 15.59 -0.80 2.35
CA ARG A 3 15.86 -1.86 3.33
C ARG A 3 15.71 -1.37 4.77
N GLU A 4 16.25 -0.20 5.09
CA GLU A 4 16.13 0.42 6.42
C GLU A 4 14.67 0.73 6.77
N PHE A 5 13.86 1.16 5.80
CA PHE A 5 12.43 1.35 6.00
C PHE A 5 11.74 0.03 6.34
N ILE A 6 12.00 -1.03 5.56
CA ILE A 6 11.41 -2.35 5.81
C ILE A 6 11.85 -2.87 7.19
N ASP A 7 13.12 -2.71 7.55
CA ASP A 7 13.64 -3.11 8.86
C ASP A 7 13.00 -2.30 10.00
N LEU A 8 12.88 -0.97 9.85
CA LEU A 8 12.15 -0.12 10.79
C LEU A 8 10.70 -0.60 10.96
N TRP A 9 10.02 -0.87 9.85
CA TRP A 9 8.61 -1.25 9.84
C TRP A 9 8.36 -2.59 10.52
N HIS A 10 9.21 -3.60 10.29
CA HIS A 10 9.14 -4.88 10.99
C HIS A 10 9.37 -4.73 12.50
N ASN A 11 10.27 -3.81 12.88
CA ASN A 11 10.61 -3.58 14.28
C ASN A 11 9.63 -2.68 15.03
N THR A 12 8.60 -2.13 14.36
CA THR A 12 7.63 -1.20 14.98
C THR A 12 7.06 -1.69 16.31
N ARG A 13 6.87 -3.01 16.47
CA ARG A 13 6.31 -3.62 17.69
C ARG A 13 7.28 -3.66 18.88
N TYR A 14 8.58 -3.57 18.61
CA TYR A 14 9.66 -3.74 19.58
C TYR A 14 10.37 -2.42 19.92
N LEU A 15 10.08 -1.37 19.16
CA LEU A 15 10.64 -0.04 19.38
C LEU A 15 9.69 0.78 20.27
N SER A 16 10.27 1.56 21.18
CA SER A 16 9.53 2.65 21.80
C SER A 16 9.17 3.71 20.75
N GLU A 17 8.17 4.54 21.04
CA GLU A 17 7.77 5.63 20.15
C GLU A 17 8.96 6.56 19.82
N ALA A 18 9.79 6.88 20.82
CA ALA A 18 11.00 7.67 20.62
C ALA A 18 12.01 6.99 19.69
N GLN A 19 12.27 5.69 19.87
CA GLN A 19 13.19 4.94 19.01
C GLN A 19 12.69 4.85 17.57
N PHE A 20 11.38 4.63 17.39
CA PHE A 20 10.75 4.62 16.07
C PHE A 20 10.88 5.99 15.41
N ASN A 21 10.53 7.06 16.11
CA ASN A 21 10.54 8.43 15.57
C ASN A 21 11.96 8.87 15.18
N THR A 22 12.99 8.53 15.95
CA THR A 22 14.39 8.83 15.61
C THR A 22 14.80 8.15 14.30
N LYS A 23 14.50 6.86 14.15
CA LYS A 23 14.83 6.12 12.92
C LYS A 23 13.99 6.60 11.73
N TRP A 24 12.72 6.88 11.96
CA TRP A 24 11.82 7.41 10.95
C TRP A 24 12.29 8.78 10.45
N PHE A 25 12.74 9.66 11.34
CA PHE A 25 13.23 10.99 10.97
C PHE A 25 14.40 10.94 9.98
N LEU A 26 15.33 9.99 10.14
CA LEU A 26 16.45 9.80 9.20
C LEU A 26 15.94 9.42 7.81
N ILE A 27 15.04 8.43 7.74
CA ILE A 27 14.44 7.99 6.47
C ILE A 27 13.60 9.10 5.84
N TYR A 28 12.80 9.80 6.65
CA TYR A 28 11.97 10.93 6.23
C TYR A 28 12.83 12.03 5.59
N SER A 29 13.94 12.42 6.21
CA SER A 29 14.85 13.43 5.66
C SER A 29 15.42 13.02 4.30
N ASP A 30 15.72 11.75 4.11
CA ASP A 30 16.23 11.27 2.83
C ASP A 30 15.13 11.16 1.77
N LEU A 31 13.90 10.82 2.15
CA LEU A 31 12.74 10.85 1.25
C LEU A 31 12.42 12.28 0.80
N GLU A 32 12.52 13.27 1.70
CA GLU A 32 12.35 14.69 1.35
C GLU A 32 13.38 15.14 0.31
N LYS A 33 14.66 14.75 0.43
CA LYS A 33 15.70 15.05 -0.57
C LYS A 33 15.40 14.46 -1.95
N LEU A 34 14.62 13.38 -2.00
CA LEU A 34 14.17 12.73 -3.23
C LEU A 34 12.82 13.29 -3.73
N ASN A 35 12.29 14.34 -3.12
CA ASN A 35 10.96 14.90 -3.39
C ASN A 35 9.83 13.87 -3.22
N ILE A 36 9.99 12.87 -2.34
CA ILE A 36 8.94 11.89 -2.04
C ILE A 36 8.14 12.38 -0.84
N SER A 37 6.90 12.80 -1.09
CA SER A 37 6.00 13.26 -0.04
C SER A 37 5.56 12.12 0.86
N VAL A 38 5.71 12.31 2.17
CA VAL A 38 5.25 11.38 3.21
C VAL A 38 4.74 12.18 4.42
N PRO A 39 3.75 11.67 5.16
CA PRO A 39 3.31 12.33 6.37
C PRO A 39 4.37 12.19 7.46
N LYS A 40 4.46 13.20 8.33
CA LYS A 40 5.35 13.13 9.49
C LYS A 40 4.97 11.98 10.45
N ASN A 41 3.68 11.63 10.55
CA ASN A 41 3.20 10.53 11.38
C ASN A 41 2.66 9.35 10.54
N ILE A 42 3.55 8.41 10.22
CA ILE A 42 3.27 7.23 9.38
C ILE A 42 2.53 6.11 10.11
N LEU A 43 2.46 6.15 11.45
CA LEU A 43 1.85 5.09 12.25
C LEU A 43 0.34 5.26 12.46
N ARG A 44 -0.24 6.34 11.94
CA ARG A 44 -1.69 6.58 11.97
C ARG A 44 -2.37 6.11 10.70
N SER A 45 -3.65 5.78 10.83
CA SER A 45 -4.55 5.60 9.68
C SER A 45 -4.69 6.93 8.93
N PRO A 46 -4.78 6.93 7.57
CA PRO A 46 -4.83 5.77 6.67
C PRO A 46 -3.48 5.12 6.36
N PHE A 47 -2.38 5.85 6.58
CA PHE A 47 -1.04 5.48 6.09
C PHE A 47 -0.56 4.12 6.58
N LYS A 48 -0.69 3.83 7.88
CA LYS A 48 -0.28 2.54 8.44
C LYS A 48 -0.99 1.37 7.76
N THR A 49 -2.29 1.51 7.49
CA THR A 49 -3.08 0.46 6.82
C THR A 49 -2.62 0.25 5.39
N VAL A 50 -2.40 1.34 4.64
CA VAL A 50 -1.93 1.27 3.25
C VAL A 50 -0.52 0.66 3.19
N ILE A 51 0.42 1.13 4.01
CA ILE A 51 1.80 0.63 4.03
C ILE A 51 1.84 -0.86 4.41
N ASN A 52 1.11 -1.26 5.45
CA ASN A 52 0.96 -2.68 5.80
C ASN A 52 0.45 -3.50 4.62
N SER A 53 -0.55 -3.00 3.90
CA SER A 53 -1.14 -3.70 2.76
C SER A 53 -0.16 -3.82 1.60
N ILE A 54 0.52 -2.72 1.23
CA ILE A 54 1.50 -2.68 0.14
C ILE A 54 2.72 -3.56 0.47
N LEU A 55 3.27 -3.47 1.68
CA LEU A 55 4.37 -4.34 2.09
C LEU A 55 3.94 -5.81 2.13
N SER A 56 2.71 -6.11 2.58
CA SER A 56 2.20 -7.48 2.55
C SER A 56 2.14 -8.03 1.13
N ALA A 57 1.61 -7.23 0.19
CA ALA A 57 1.57 -7.60 -1.22
C ALA A 57 2.97 -7.76 -1.82
N LYS A 58 3.91 -6.86 -1.49
CA LYS A 58 5.29 -6.90 -1.99
C LYS A 58 6.02 -8.15 -1.51
N LEU A 59 5.94 -8.44 -0.21
CA LEU A 59 6.71 -9.49 0.46
C LEU A 59 6.04 -10.87 0.34
N GLY A 60 4.73 -10.92 0.14
CA GLY A 60 3.98 -12.16 -0.03
C GLY A 60 3.51 -12.81 1.26
N TYR A 61 3.60 -12.10 2.39
CA TYR A 61 3.08 -12.53 3.68
C TYR A 61 2.53 -11.31 4.44
N VAL A 62 1.72 -11.54 5.46
CA VAL A 62 1.04 -10.44 6.17
C VAL A 62 2.01 -9.62 7.02
N ILE A 63 1.95 -8.30 6.85
CA ILE A 63 2.60 -7.28 7.68
C ILE A 63 1.54 -6.51 8.46
N GLY A 64 1.75 -6.29 9.75
CA GLY A 64 0.79 -5.61 10.63
C GLY A 64 0.04 -6.55 11.57
N TYR A 65 -0.98 -6.07 12.27
CA TYR A 65 -1.66 -6.82 13.34
C TYR A 65 -3.02 -7.37 12.90
N GLN A 66 -3.39 -8.54 13.47
CA GLN A 66 -4.72 -9.16 13.47
C GLN A 66 -5.28 -9.67 12.12
N ILE A 67 -4.44 -9.83 11.09
CA ILE A 67 -4.82 -10.45 9.82
C ILE A 67 -3.94 -11.68 9.59
N THR A 68 -4.53 -12.77 9.12
CA THR A 68 -3.88 -14.09 8.98
C THR A 68 -3.35 -14.39 7.59
N ASP A 69 -3.90 -13.74 6.56
CA ASP A 69 -3.60 -14.01 5.15
C ASP A 69 -3.81 -12.77 4.27
N LEU A 70 -3.30 -12.83 3.04
CA LEU A 70 -3.37 -11.71 2.08
C LEU A 70 -4.80 -11.41 1.62
N VAL A 71 -5.74 -12.36 1.70
CA VAL A 71 -7.14 -12.10 1.37
C VAL A 71 -7.78 -11.23 2.44
N GLY A 72 -7.50 -11.50 3.72
CA GLY A 72 -7.87 -10.64 4.82
C GLY A 72 -7.25 -9.24 4.71
N VAL A 73 -6.00 -9.13 4.22
CA VAL A 73 -5.38 -7.82 3.95
C VAL A 73 -6.17 -7.06 2.88
N ALA A 74 -6.53 -7.72 1.77
CA ALA A 74 -7.33 -7.12 0.70
C ALA A 74 -8.72 -6.68 1.19
N GLN A 75 -9.38 -7.51 2.00
CA GLN A 75 -10.68 -7.20 2.60
C GLN A 75 -10.60 -5.99 3.53
N ASN A 76 -9.62 -5.98 4.44
CA ASN A 76 -9.40 -4.87 5.38
C ASN A 76 -9.10 -3.56 4.65
N LEU A 77 -8.27 -3.61 3.61
CA LEU A 77 -7.96 -2.44 2.79
C LEU A 77 -9.20 -1.92 2.07
N MET A 78 -10.00 -2.80 1.47
CA MET A 78 -11.24 -2.40 0.78
C MET A 78 -12.31 -1.86 1.72
N GLU A 79 -12.35 -2.33 2.97
CA GLU A 79 -13.30 -1.83 3.96
C GLU A 79 -12.96 -0.42 4.46
N HIS A 80 -11.68 -0.16 4.73
CA HIS A 80 -11.27 1.09 5.38
C HIS A 80 -10.70 2.13 4.43
N HIS A 81 -9.97 1.71 3.39
CA HIS A 81 -9.33 2.59 2.41
C HIS A 81 -9.41 2.01 0.99
N PRO A 82 -10.63 1.82 0.44
CA PRO A 82 -10.85 1.24 -0.89
C PRO A 82 -10.12 2.01 -1.99
N GLU A 83 -9.78 3.28 -1.77
CA GLU A 83 -9.11 4.10 -2.76
C GLU A 83 -7.69 3.64 -3.15
N TYR A 84 -7.07 2.80 -2.32
CA TYR A 84 -5.74 2.22 -2.56
C TYR A 84 -5.79 0.75 -2.97
N ILE A 85 -6.98 0.17 -3.16
CA ILE A 85 -7.08 -1.26 -3.50
C ILE A 85 -6.37 -1.60 -4.81
N LYS A 86 -6.41 -0.68 -5.78
CA LYS A 86 -5.76 -0.86 -7.07
C LYS A 86 -4.23 -0.91 -6.91
N HIS A 87 -3.64 -0.09 -6.03
CA HIS A 87 -2.21 -0.16 -5.72
C HIS A 87 -1.81 -1.50 -5.12
N PHE A 88 -2.61 -2.04 -4.20
CA PHE A 88 -2.39 -3.37 -3.63
C PHE A 88 -2.40 -4.48 -4.70
N LEU A 89 -3.42 -4.50 -5.57
CA LEU A 89 -3.51 -5.50 -6.64
C LEU A 89 -2.41 -5.35 -7.69
N LEU A 90 -2.06 -4.11 -8.05
CA LEU A 90 -0.94 -3.84 -8.93
C LEU A 90 0.38 -4.30 -8.30
N THR A 91 0.55 -4.16 -6.99
CA THR A 91 1.73 -4.61 -6.25
C THR A 91 1.86 -6.13 -6.32
N LEU A 92 0.77 -6.88 -6.09
CA LEU A 92 0.75 -8.33 -6.29
C LEU A 92 1.11 -8.71 -7.73
N LYS A 93 0.68 -7.92 -8.72
CA LYS A 93 0.97 -8.18 -10.13
C LYS A 93 2.44 -7.98 -10.47
N VAL A 94 3.01 -6.82 -10.15
CA VAL A 94 4.40 -6.51 -10.50
C VAL A 94 5.40 -7.37 -9.73
N THR A 95 5.03 -7.80 -8.52
CA THR A 95 5.86 -8.71 -7.71
C THR A 95 5.56 -10.21 -7.93
N LYS A 96 4.74 -10.54 -8.92
CA LYS A 96 4.37 -11.91 -9.34
C LYS A 96 3.74 -12.78 -8.24
N LYS A 97 2.90 -12.17 -7.39
CA LYS A 97 2.26 -12.78 -6.20
C LYS A 97 0.73 -12.86 -6.28
N ASN A 98 0.15 -12.64 -7.45
CA ASN A 98 -1.32 -12.67 -7.66
C ASN A 98 -1.99 -13.98 -7.20
N ASN A 99 -1.28 -15.10 -7.29
CA ASN A 99 -1.77 -16.42 -6.89
C ASN A 99 -2.03 -16.52 -5.38
N LEU A 100 -1.37 -15.72 -4.54
CA LEU A 100 -1.49 -15.82 -3.09
C LEU A 100 -2.88 -15.41 -2.56
N LEU A 101 -3.66 -14.64 -3.34
CA LEU A 101 -5.06 -14.36 -3.00
C LEU A 101 -5.96 -15.60 -3.12
N LYS A 102 -5.52 -16.67 -3.79
CA LYS A 102 -6.31 -17.89 -3.99
C LYS A 102 -6.02 -18.96 -2.93
N ASN A 103 -5.22 -18.66 -1.92
CA ASN A 103 -4.82 -19.63 -0.90
C ASN A 103 -5.96 -20.00 0.06
N ASP A 104 -6.91 -19.09 0.29
CA ASP A 104 -8.15 -19.35 1.04
C ASP A 104 -9.34 -19.12 0.11
N LEU A 105 -9.89 -20.22 -0.43
CA LEU A 105 -10.95 -20.16 -1.45
C LEU A 105 -12.23 -19.50 -0.91
N VAL A 106 -12.60 -19.76 0.35
CA VAL A 106 -13.83 -19.21 0.95
C VAL A 106 -13.70 -17.69 1.11
N LYS A 107 -12.57 -17.22 1.66
CA LYS A 107 -12.31 -15.78 1.76
C LYS A 107 -12.16 -15.16 0.37
N TYR A 108 -11.54 -15.86 -0.57
CA TYR A 108 -11.32 -15.39 -1.93
C TYR A 108 -12.63 -15.17 -2.67
N GLU A 109 -13.61 -16.07 -2.57
CA GLU A 109 -14.92 -15.91 -3.18
C GLU A 109 -15.64 -14.65 -2.67
N ARG A 110 -15.65 -14.45 -1.34
CA ARG A 110 -16.24 -13.26 -0.72
C ARG A 110 -15.54 -11.98 -1.17
N TRP A 111 -14.21 -11.99 -1.17
CA TRP A 111 -13.37 -10.91 -1.66
C TRP A 111 -13.65 -10.59 -3.15
N SER A 112 -13.65 -11.61 -3.99
CA SER A 112 -13.87 -11.51 -5.44
C SER A 112 -15.23 -10.91 -5.77
N ARG A 113 -16.28 -11.32 -5.04
CA ARG A 113 -17.62 -10.72 -5.16
C ARG A 113 -17.59 -9.23 -4.83
N ARG A 114 -17.04 -8.85 -3.67
CA ARG A 114 -16.97 -7.44 -3.24
C ARG A 114 -16.14 -6.58 -4.20
N TYR A 115 -15.01 -7.11 -4.68
CA TYR A 115 -14.19 -6.43 -5.68
C TYR A 115 -14.92 -6.28 -7.02
N SER A 116 -15.67 -7.31 -7.44
CA SER A 116 -16.49 -7.26 -8.66
C SER A 116 -17.58 -6.18 -8.57
N GLU A 117 -18.22 -6.03 -7.42
CA GLU A 117 -19.18 -4.96 -7.15
C GLU A 117 -18.51 -3.58 -7.23
N TYR A 118 -17.31 -3.43 -6.64
CA TYR A 118 -16.54 -2.20 -6.68
C TYR A 118 -16.14 -1.78 -8.10
N ILE A 119 -15.61 -2.69 -8.93
CA ILE A 119 -15.18 -2.34 -10.29
C ILE A 119 -16.34 -2.06 -11.24
N ARG A 120 -17.55 -2.55 -10.94
CA ARG A 120 -18.78 -2.28 -11.70
C ARG A 120 -19.37 -0.91 -11.40
N GLN A 121 -18.94 -0.24 -10.34
CA GLN A 121 -19.37 1.13 -10.07
C GLN A 121 -18.92 2.05 -11.22
N PRO A 122 -19.71 3.08 -11.57
CA PRO A 122 -19.28 4.14 -12.48
C PRO A 122 -17.92 4.71 -12.08
N ASP A 123 -17.10 5.10 -13.06
CA ASP A 123 -15.76 5.63 -12.78
C ASP A 123 -15.79 6.91 -11.92
N SER A 124 -16.88 7.69 -12.02
CA SER A 124 -17.13 8.84 -11.14
C SER A 124 -17.26 8.47 -9.65
N LEU A 125 -17.57 7.23 -9.33
CA LEU A 125 -17.66 6.70 -7.96
C LEU A 125 -16.38 5.96 -7.53
N LYS A 126 -15.49 5.63 -8.47
CA LYS A 126 -14.19 5.02 -8.17
C LYS A 126 -13.24 6.11 -7.69
N ILE A 127 -13.09 6.23 -6.38
CA ILE A 127 -12.12 7.12 -5.78
C ILE A 127 -10.77 6.40 -5.84
N TYR A 128 -9.89 6.75 -6.78
CA TYR A 128 -8.48 6.37 -6.69
C TYR A 128 -7.70 7.57 -6.14
N LYS A 129 -6.87 7.34 -5.13
CA LYS A 129 -5.95 8.37 -4.62
C LYS A 129 -4.53 8.14 -5.13
N HIS A 130 -3.88 9.23 -5.49
CA HIS A 130 -2.54 9.24 -6.09
C HIS A 130 -1.49 9.96 -5.25
N ASP A 131 -1.90 10.52 -4.12
CA ASP A 131 -1.07 11.19 -3.12
C ASP A 131 0.06 10.30 -2.58
N LEU A 132 -0.10 8.97 -2.60
CA LEU A 132 0.93 8.02 -2.17
C LEU A 132 1.71 7.36 -3.30
N ASN A 133 1.49 7.73 -4.57
CA ASN A 133 2.12 7.03 -5.70
C ASN A 133 3.65 7.03 -5.59
N ASP A 134 4.26 8.18 -5.31
CA ASP A 134 5.72 8.31 -5.17
C ASP A 134 6.27 7.45 -4.03
N PHE A 135 5.56 7.42 -2.90
CA PHE A 135 5.97 6.62 -1.77
C PHE A 135 5.78 5.12 -2.02
N ILE A 136 4.70 4.72 -2.68
CA ILE A 136 4.46 3.32 -3.06
C ILE A 136 5.50 2.85 -4.08
N GLU A 137 5.94 3.71 -5.00
CA GLU A 137 7.07 3.45 -5.91
C GLU A 137 8.38 3.25 -5.16
N PHE A 138 8.64 4.07 -4.14
CA PHE A 138 9.77 3.84 -3.25
C PHE A 138 9.68 2.47 -2.56
N LEU A 139 8.50 2.08 -2.07
CA LEU A 139 8.30 0.76 -1.46
C LEU A 139 8.43 -0.38 -2.48
N VAL A 140 7.98 -0.16 -3.71
CA VAL A 140 7.86 -1.18 -4.77
C VAL A 140 8.55 -0.67 -6.05
N PRO A 141 9.90 -0.69 -6.11
CA PRO A 141 10.65 -0.23 -7.28
C PRO A 141 10.30 -0.97 -8.58
N GLU A 142 9.69 -2.15 -8.48
CA GLU A 142 9.19 -2.96 -9.60
C GLU A 142 8.11 -2.24 -10.44
N PHE A 143 7.57 -1.11 -9.95
CA PHE A 143 6.69 -0.26 -10.74
C PHE A 143 7.41 0.54 -11.82
N GLU A 144 8.70 0.84 -11.65
CA GLU A 144 9.54 1.52 -12.64
C GLU A 144 8.96 2.86 -13.13
N GLY A 145 8.34 3.64 -12.24
CA GLY A 145 7.76 4.96 -12.56
C GLY A 145 6.31 4.95 -13.04
N ARG A 146 5.75 3.78 -13.36
CA ARG A 146 4.38 3.66 -13.92
C ARG A 146 3.27 4.09 -12.98
N LEU A 147 3.44 4.02 -11.65
CA LEU A 147 2.45 4.57 -10.72
C LEU A 147 2.48 6.09 -10.73
N ARG A 148 3.67 6.70 -10.85
CA ARG A 148 3.79 8.17 -10.93
C ARG A 148 3.09 8.69 -12.18
N GLU A 149 3.36 8.05 -13.32
CA GLU A 149 2.69 8.34 -14.59
C GLU A 149 1.16 8.20 -14.49
N TRP A 150 0.68 7.15 -13.80
CA TRP A 150 -0.77 6.96 -13.60
C TRP A 150 -1.42 8.13 -12.87
N GLY A 151 -0.75 8.73 -11.89
CA GLY A 151 -1.25 9.93 -11.20
C GLY A 151 -1.27 11.17 -12.10
N MET A 152 -0.25 11.36 -12.92
CA MET A 152 -0.09 12.53 -13.81
C MET A 152 -1.11 12.54 -14.96
N ASN A 153 -1.37 11.37 -15.56
CA ASN A 153 -2.31 11.24 -16.68
C ASN A 153 -3.75 11.65 -16.31
N ILE A 154 -4.13 11.64 -15.03
CA ILE A 154 -5.45 12.11 -14.57
C ILE A 154 -5.49 13.64 -14.47
N ILE A 155 -4.35 14.29 -14.24
CA ILE A 155 -4.24 15.75 -14.20
C ILE A 155 -4.36 16.32 -15.63
N GLU A 156 -3.79 15.64 -16.62
CA GLU A 156 -3.87 16.07 -18.02
C GLU A 156 -5.28 15.96 -18.63
N VAL A 157 -6.09 14.97 -18.22
CA VAL A 157 -7.48 14.81 -18.69
C VAL A 157 -8.44 15.86 -18.09
N LYS A 158 -8.00 16.66 -17.12
CA LYS A 158 -8.80 17.70 -16.46
C LYS A 158 -8.45 19.15 -16.87
N LYS A 159 -7.73 19.34 -17.98
CA LYS A 159 -7.52 20.65 -18.61
C LYS A 159 -8.28 20.74 -19.93
#